data_AF-A0A0F8WP77-F1
#
_entry.id   AF-A0A0F8WP77-F1
#
_cell.length_a   1.000
_cell.length_b   1.000
_cell.length_c   1.000
_cell.angle_alpha   90.00
_cell.angle_beta   90.00
_cell.angle_gamma   90.00
#
_symmetry.space_group_name_H-M   'P 1'
#
loop_
_entity.id
_entity.type
_entity.pdbx_description
1 polymer ?
#
loop_
_entity_poly.entity_id
_entity_poly.type
_entity_poly.pdbx_seq_one_letter_code
_entity_poly.pdbx_strand_id
1 'polypeptide(L)' 'ATVALASVVAKVHQEITMLGLDLIYPEYGFAKHNGYPTKAHKEAVDKHGLSAVHRTTWKVT' A
#
# COMPACT_ATOMS: atom_id res chain seq x y z
N ALA A 1 24.67 -4.33 -13.11
CA ALA A 1 24.68 -3.24 -12.10
C ALA A 1 23.44 -2.35 -12.20
N THR A 2 23.10 -1.82 -13.39
CA THR A 2 22.00 -0.85 -13.60
C THR A 2 20.62 -1.33 -13.10
N VAL A 3 20.27 -2.61 -13.32
CA VAL A 3 18.97 -3.18 -12.90
C VAL A 3 18.84 -3.24 -11.37
N ALA A 4 19.93 -3.54 -10.66
CA ALA A 4 19.92 -3.58 -9.19
C ALA A 4 19.78 -2.19 -8.56
N LEU A 5 20.34 -1.16 -9.19
CA LEU A 5 20.16 0.23 -8.73
C LEU A 5 18.73 0.72 -8.99
N ALA A 6 18.15 0.36 -10.14
CA ALA A 6 16.76 0.70 -10.47
C ALA A 6 15.76 0.10 -9.47
N SER A 7 15.95 -1.16 -9.05
CA SER A 7 15.06 -1.80 -8.08
C SER A 7 15.13 -1.16 -6.69
N VAL A 8 16.32 -0.70 -6.27
CA VAL A 8 16.50 0.04 -5.01
C VAL A 8 15.73 1.36 -5.05
N VAL A 9 15.89 2.15 -6.11
CA VAL A 9 15.18 3.43 -6.26
C VAL A 9 13.67 3.21 -6.30
N ALA A 10 13.21 2.22 -7.06
CA ALA A 10 11.79 1.88 -7.14
C ALA A 10 11.22 1.50 -5.76
N LYS A 11 11.94 0.70 -4.98
CA LYS A 11 11.51 0.31 -3.63
C LYS A 11 11.41 1.51 -2.70
N VAL A 12 12.42 2.37 -2.66
CA VAL A 12 12.40 3.58 -1.81
C VAL A 12 11.23 4.48 -2.17
N HIS A 13 10.98 4.68 -3.47
CA HIS A 13 9.84 5.48 -3.93
C HIS A 13 8.50 4.87 -3.52
N GLN A 14 8.36 3.54 -3.57
CA GLN A 14 7.16 2.84 -3.11
C GLN A 14 6.92 3.07 -1.61
N GLU A 15 7.95 2.93 -0.76
CA GLU A 15 7.80 3.13 0.69
C GLU A 15 7.34 4.57 1.00
N ILE A 16 7.95 5.58 0.37
CA ILE A 16 7.58 6.99 0.56
C ILE A 16 6.12 7.23 0.14
N THR A 17 5.70 6.64 -0.98
CA THR A 17 4.31 6.75 -1.44
C THR A 17 3.34 6.16 -0.43
N MET A 18 3.67 5.00 0.15
CA MET A 18 2.80 4.33 1.13
C MET A 18 2.73 5.09 2.46
N LEU A 19 3.82 5.73 2.89
CA LEU A 19 3.80 6.68 4.01
C LEU A 19 2.87 7.87 3.75
N GLY A 20 2.92 8.44 2.55
CA GLY A 20 2.02 9.52 2.15
C GLY A 20 0.56 9.09 2.13
N LEU A 21 0.28 7.88 1.63
CA LEU A 21 -1.08 7.32 1.64
C LEU A 21 -1.58 7.04 3.05
N ASP A 22 -0.71 6.63 3.98
CA ASP A 22 -1.07 6.43 5.39
C ASP A 22 -1.53 7.73 6.06
N LEU A 23 -0.95 8.88 5.67
CA LEU A 23 -1.41 10.18 6.17
C LEU A 23 -2.79 10.58 5.63
N ILE A 24 -3.12 10.19 4.41
CA ILE A 24 -4.40 10.50 3.76
C ILE A 24 -5.50 9.51 4.18
N TYR A 25 -5.11 8.24 4.38
CA TYR A 25 -5.99 7.11 4.66
C TYR A 25 -5.49 6.32 5.89
N PRO A 26 -5.45 6.95 7.09
CA PRO A 26 -4.84 6.37 8.29
C PRO A 26 -5.51 5.08 8.77
N GLU A 27 -6.77 4.88 8.43
CA GLU A 27 -7.54 3.70 8.79
C GLU A 27 -7.05 2.40 8.11
N TYR A 28 -6.33 2.50 6.99
CA TYR A 28 -5.85 1.33 6.25
C TYR A 28 -4.44 0.88 6.64
N GLY A 29 -3.65 1.72 7.31
CA GLY A 29 -2.31 1.36 7.79
C GLY A 29 -1.28 1.08 6.68
N PHE A 30 -1.38 1.78 5.54
CA PHE A 30 -0.50 1.61 4.38
C PHE A 30 1.00 1.64 4.72
N ALA A 31 1.42 2.44 5.70
CA ALA A 31 2.80 2.52 6.15
C ALA A 31 3.37 1.19 6.68
N LYS A 32 2.50 0.30 7.20
CA LYS A 32 2.92 -0.95 7.84
C LYS A 32 3.10 -2.10 6.86
N HIS A 33 2.34 -2.10 5.78
CA HIS A 33 2.26 -3.23 4.87
C HIS A 33 2.38 -2.84 3.40
N ASN A 34 2.70 -1.59 3.08
CA ASN A 34 2.97 -1.10 1.73
C ASN A 34 1.90 -1.47 0.68
N GLY A 35 0.63 -1.48 1.09
CA GLY A 35 -0.50 -1.84 0.22
C GLY A 35 -0.68 -3.34 -0.06
N TYR A 36 0.14 -4.22 0.54
CA TYR A 36 -0.10 -5.67 0.46
C TYR A 36 -1.37 -6.06 1.24
N PRO A 37 -2.15 -7.05 0.77
CA PRO A 37 -3.41 -7.50 1.37
C PRO A 37 -3.18 -8.36 2.62
N THR A 38 -2.50 -7.80 3.61
CA THR A 38 -2.32 -8.41 4.93
C THR A 38 -3.64 -8.49 5.66
N LYS A 39 -3.74 -9.34 6.69
CA LYS A 39 -4.95 -9.48 7.50
C LYS A 39 -5.48 -8.12 7.99
N ALA A 40 -4.59 -7.28 8.52
CA ALA A 40 -4.94 -5.93 8.98
C ALA A 40 -5.52 -5.05 7.85
N HIS A 41 -4.97 -5.16 6.64
CA HIS A 41 -5.49 -4.41 5.50
C HIS A 41 -6.87 -4.91 5.06
N LYS A 42 -7.09 -6.23 5.07
CA LYS A 42 -8.40 -6.82 4.76
C LYS A 42 -9.45 -6.37 5.78
N GLU A 43 -9.10 -6.38 7.06
CA GLU A 43 -9.98 -5.93 8.14
C GLU A 43 -10.33 -4.43 8.00
N ALA A 44 -9.36 -3.61 7.62
CA ALA A 44 -9.61 -2.19 7.33
C ALA A 44 -10.54 -2.00 6.14
N VAL A 45 -10.34 -2.77 5.06
CA VAL A 45 -11.20 -2.72 3.86
C VAL A 45 -12.61 -3.24 4.14
N ASP A 46 -12.76 -4.27 4.96
CA ASP A 46 -14.06 -4.78 5.39
C ASP A 46 -14.85 -3.72 6.18
N LYS A 47 -14.14 -2.98 7.05
CA LYS A 47 -14.73 -1.95 7.92
C LYS A 47 -15.00 -0.62 7.22
N HIS A 48 -14.11 -0.19 6.33
CA HIS A 48 -14.13 1.16 5.74
C HIS A 48 -14.44 1.17 4.23
N GLY A 49 -14.53 0.00 3.59
CA GLY A 49 -14.67 -0.15 2.15
C GLY A 49 -13.33 -0.06 1.41
N LEU A 50 -13.39 -0.01 0.07
CA LEU A 50 -12.21 0.29 -0.75
C LEU A 50 -12.05 1.81 -0.87
N SER A 51 -10.82 2.31 -0.74
CA SER A 51 -10.47 3.70 -1.02
C SER A 51 -10.19 3.91 -2.53
N ALA A 52 -10.06 5.17 -2.96
CA ALA A 52 -9.76 5.52 -4.35
C ALA A 52 -8.40 5.01 -4.85
N VAL A 53 -7.47 4.70 -3.94
CA VAL A 53 -6.12 4.21 -4.31
C VAL A 53 -6.05 2.68 -4.40
N HIS A 54 -7.10 1.97 -3.99
CA HIS A 54 -7.16 0.51 -4.11
C HIS A 54 -7.33 0.08 -5.57
N ARG A 55 -6.64 -1.00 -5.94
CA ARG A 55 -6.81 -1.64 -7.25
C ARG A 55 -8.06 -2.50 -7.24
N THR A 56 -9.11 -2.07 -7.94
CA THR A 56 -10.40 -2.77 -8.02
C THR A 56 -10.34 -4.11 -8.76
N THR A 57 -9.30 -4.34 -9.58
CA THR A 57 -9.07 -5.62 -10.26
C THR A 57 -8.48 -6.68 -9.35
N TRP A 58 -7.99 -6.31 -8.17
CA TRP A 58 -7.33 -7.22 -7.24
C TRP A 58 -8.31 -7.69 -6.17
N LYS A 59 -8.24 -8.98 -5.82
CA LYS A 59 -8.96 -9.49 -4.65
C LYS A 59 -8.28 -9.02 -3.38
N VAL A 60 -8.85 -7.99 -2.75
CA VAL A 60 -8.41 -7.49 -1.44
C VAL A 60 -9.10 -8.26 -0.31
N THR A 61 -10.25 -8.90 -0.59
CA THR A 61 -11.00 -9.77 0.32
C THR A 61 -10.69 -11.24 0.02
#